data_AF-B1ZV35-F1
#
_entry.id   AF-B1ZV35-F1
#
_cell.length_a   1.000
_cell.length_b   1.000
_cell.length_c   1.000
_cell.angle_alpha   90.00
_cell.angle_beta   90.00
_cell.angle_gamma   90.00
#
_symmetry.space_group_name_H-M   'P 1'
#
loop_
_entity.id
_entity.type
_entity.pdbx_description
1 polymer ?
#
loop_
_entity_poly.entity_id
_entity_poly.type
_entity_poly.pdbx_seq_one_letter_code
_entity_poly.pdbx_strand_id
1 'polypeptide(L)'
;MPYVSTVTLLEAVKAALEALSHDAANDHGAKMFDLVGFYNTKSPQKALYDLFATQEQRCAFIVPGGDAYQNAGGRDAVSVVSHRDTDFSLLLCDRAWVPSEQAALIGGPDNLGVLVLKERVVAALSGQSLALPGVVLLPQEGGILELYDPRGGDDGRTCWDQPFTTYAGREKISVG
;
A
#
# COMPACT_ATOMS: atom_id res chain seq x y z
N MET A 1 9.81 20.52 -9.73
CA MET A 1 10.31 19.70 -8.62
C MET A 1 10.88 18.44 -9.26
N PRO A 2 12.14 18.09 -8.98
CA PRO A 2 12.75 16.88 -9.53
C PRO A 2 11.94 15.64 -9.16
N TYR A 3 12.09 14.58 -9.94
CA TYR A 3 11.39 13.32 -9.67
C TYR A 3 11.76 12.75 -8.31
N VAL A 4 10.77 12.31 -7.54
CA VAL A 4 10.97 11.52 -6.31
C VAL A 4 11.15 10.07 -6.71
N SER A 5 12.27 9.44 -6.37
CA SER A 5 12.51 8.04 -6.74
C SER A 5 11.42 7.11 -6.19
N THR A 6 11.06 6.05 -6.93
CA THR A 6 10.04 5.08 -6.47
C THR A 6 10.42 4.48 -5.13
N VAL A 7 11.70 4.15 -4.92
CA VAL A 7 12.17 3.58 -3.65
C VAL A 7 11.94 4.55 -2.50
N THR A 8 12.29 5.83 -2.66
CA THR A 8 12.06 6.86 -1.63
C THR A 8 10.57 7.03 -1.32
N LEU A 9 9.72 7.02 -2.34
CA LEU A 9 8.27 7.08 -2.16
C LEU A 9 7.77 5.89 -1.35
N LEU A 10 8.13 4.66 -1.73
CA LEU A 10 7.63 3.45 -1.09
C LEU A 10 8.17 3.29 0.34
N GLU A 11 9.41 3.72 0.62
CA GLU A 11 9.95 3.79 1.98
C GLU A 11 9.18 4.77 2.86
N ALA A 12 8.76 5.92 2.31
CA ALA A 12 7.92 6.86 3.04
C ALA A 12 6.53 6.27 3.34
N VAL A 13 5.95 5.54 2.39
CA VAL A 13 4.70 4.79 2.60
C VAL A 13 4.86 3.73 3.70
N LYS A 14 5.97 2.97 3.67
CA LYS A 14 6.30 1.98 4.69
C LYS A 14 6.38 2.60 6.08
N ALA A 15 7.13 3.69 6.22
CA ALA A 15 7.26 4.40 7.48
C ALA A 15 5.91 4.91 8.00
N ALA A 16 5.04 5.40 7.11
CA ALA A 16 3.69 5.83 7.47
C ALA A 16 2.83 4.66 7.98
N LEU A 17 2.88 3.49 7.32
CA LEU A 17 2.17 2.28 7.74
C LEU A 17 2.69 1.75 9.09
N GLU A 18 4.01 1.75 9.31
CA GLU A 18 4.64 1.31 10.56
C GLU A 18 4.28 2.22 11.75
N ALA A 19 3.96 3.49 11.48
CA ALA A 19 3.54 4.47 12.47
C ALA A 19 2.04 4.36 12.83
N LEU A 20 1.25 3.58 12.09
CA LEU A 20 -0.17 3.40 12.40
C LEU A 20 -0.35 2.56 13.67
N SER A 21 -1.12 3.12 14.62
CA SER A 21 -1.55 2.42 15.83
C SER A 21 -3.03 2.05 15.74
N HIS A 22 -3.40 0.98 16.44
CA HIS A 22 -4.79 0.63 16.67
C HIS A 22 -5.20 1.10 18.08
N ASP A 23 -6.20 1.98 18.16
CA ASP A 23 -6.92 2.26 19.41
C ASP A 23 -7.78 1.05 19.78
N ALA A 24 -7.16 -0.01 20.29
CA ALA A 24 -7.87 -1.00 21.08
C ALA A 24 -8.06 -0.42 22.48
N ALA A 25 -9.27 -0.53 23.03
CA ALA A 25 -9.65 0.02 24.34
C ALA A 25 -8.75 -0.44 25.51
N ASN A 26 -7.91 -1.46 25.30
CA ASN A 26 -7.07 -2.07 26.32
C ASN A 26 -5.56 -1.93 26.07
N ASP A 27 -5.11 -1.34 24.95
CA ASP A 27 -3.68 -1.25 24.64
C ASP A 27 -3.34 0.04 23.90
N HIS A 28 -3.09 1.10 24.68
CA HIS A 28 -2.72 2.43 24.16
C HIS A 28 -1.39 2.35 23.40
N GLY A 29 -1.47 2.30 22.06
CA GLY A 29 -0.31 2.34 21.18
C GLY A 29 0.09 1.00 20.57
N ALA A 30 -0.76 -0.04 20.65
CA ALA A 30 -0.55 -1.27 19.89
C ALA A 30 -0.42 -0.96 18.40
N LYS A 31 0.59 -1.53 17.74
CA LYS A 31 0.81 -1.34 16.30
C LYS A 31 -0.37 -1.93 15.52
N MET A 32 -0.74 -1.25 14.43
CA MET A 32 -1.79 -1.73 13.52
C MET A 32 -1.37 -2.99 12.78
N PHE A 33 -0.10 -3.06 12.39
CA PHE A 33 0.51 -4.20 11.70
C PHE A 33 1.62 -4.79 12.54
N ASP A 34 1.66 -6.11 12.58
CA ASP A 34 2.75 -6.86 13.18
C ASP A 34 3.96 -6.88 12.21
N LEU A 35 3.68 -6.86 10.89
CA LEU A 35 4.69 -6.78 9.83
C LEU A 35 4.30 -5.78 8.72
N VAL A 36 5.25 -4.92 8.35
CA VAL A 36 5.17 -4.10 7.13
C VAL A 36 6.39 -4.40 6.26
N GLY A 37 6.14 -4.88 5.04
CA GLY A 37 7.17 -5.23 4.06
C GLY A 37 7.01 -4.44 2.77
N PHE A 38 8.09 -4.28 2.02
CA PHE A 38 8.03 -3.72 0.67
C PHE A 38 8.91 -4.54 -0.28
N TYR A 39 8.47 -4.63 -1.53
CA TYR A 39 9.18 -5.37 -2.56
C TYR A 39 9.92 -4.40 -3.49
N ASN A 40 11.22 -4.61 -3.66
CA ASN A 40 12.05 -3.79 -4.56
C ASN A 40 11.73 -4.03 -6.05
N THR A 41 11.02 -5.11 -6.36
CA THR A 41 10.67 -5.52 -7.72
C THR A 41 9.17 -5.72 -7.83
N LYS A 42 8.61 -5.54 -9.03
CA LYS A 42 7.21 -5.83 -9.35
C LYS A 42 6.94 -7.34 -9.34
N SER A 43 6.90 -7.95 -8.17
CA SER A 43 6.62 -9.38 -8.01
C SER A 43 5.44 -9.61 -7.06
N PRO A 44 4.20 -9.38 -7.53
CA PRO A 44 3.00 -9.66 -6.75
C PRO A 44 2.94 -11.11 -6.29
N GLN A 45 3.39 -12.05 -7.14
CA GLN A 45 3.45 -13.48 -6.81
C GLN A 45 4.30 -13.75 -5.58
N LYS A 46 5.52 -13.17 -5.52
CA LYS A 46 6.39 -13.32 -4.36
C LYS A 46 5.74 -12.71 -3.11
N ALA A 47 5.11 -11.55 -3.26
CA ALA A 47 4.42 -10.90 -2.15
C ALA A 47 3.28 -11.75 -1.58
N LEU A 48 2.52 -12.43 -2.43
CA LEU A 48 1.47 -13.36 -2.02
C LEU A 48 2.06 -14.61 -1.34
N TYR A 49 3.14 -15.18 -1.88
CA TYR A 49 3.81 -16.34 -1.25
C TYR A 49 4.36 -16.02 0.13
N ASP A 50 5.06 -14.89 0.27
CA ASP A 50 5.62 -14.45 1.55
C ASP A 50 4.49 -14.15 2.55
N LEU A 51 3.32 -13.70 2.08
CA LEU A 51 2.13 -13.46 2.90
C LEU A 51 1.56 -14.77 3.49
N PHE A 52 1.53 -15.86 2.72
CA PHE A 52 1.18 -17.19 3.23
C PHE A 52 2.23 -17.80 4.17
N ALA A 53 3.51 -17.49 3.95
CA ALA A 53 4.59 -18.00 4.79
C ALA A 53 4.66 -17.29 6.15
N THR A 54 4.07 -16.09 6.23
CA THR A 54 4.11 -15.24 7.42
C THR A 54 3.17 -15.78 8.51
N GLN A 55 3.68 -15.93 9.73
CA GLN A 55 2.88 -16.34 10.89
C GLN A 55 2.15 -15.18 11.57
N GLU A 56 2.50 -13.95 11.22
CA GLU A 56 1.91 -12.72 11.74
C GLU A 56 0.42 -12.63 11.43
N GLN A 57 -0.33 -12.08 12.39
CA GLN A 57 -1.78 -11.93 12.29
C GLN A 57 -2.14 -10.83 11.30
N ARG A 58 -1.51 -9.65 11.43
CA ARG A 58 -1.77 -8.48 10.58
C ARG A 58 -0.51 -8.03 9.86
N CYS A 59 -0.56 -8.05 8.53
CA CYS A 59 0.56 -7.63 7.70
C CYS A 59 0.14 -6.69 6.57
N ALA A 60 1.05 -5.79 6.20
CA ALA A 60 0.91 -4.91 5.04
C ALA A 60 2.13 -5.07 4.12
N PHE A 61 1.91 -5.40 2.86
CA PHE A 61 2.97 -5.48 1.86
C PHE A 61 2.79 -4.47 0.74
N ILE A 62 3.86 -3.73 0.46
CA ILE A 62 3.90 -2.72 -0.59
C ILE A 62 4.49 -3.34 -1.86
N VAL A 63 3.70 -3.38 -2.93
CA VAL A 63 4.06 -3.95 -4.22
C VAL A 63 4.11 -2.85 -5.28
N PRO A 64 5.26 -2.56 -5.90
CA PRO A 64 5.34 -1.55 -6.96
C PRO A 64 4.52 -1.95 -8.19
N GLY A 65 3.71 -1.03 -8.72
CA GLY A 65 2.92 -1.20 -9.94
C GLY A 65 3.64 -0.67 -11.18
N GLY A 66 4.31 0.48 -11.07
CA GLY A 66 5.12 1.05 -12.14
C GLY A 66 5.19 2.56 -12.16
N ASP A 67 5.87 3.09 -13.17
CA ASP A 67 5.91 4.52 -13.44
C ASP A 67 5.33 4.77 -14.83
N ALA A 68 4.50 5.81 -14.94
CA ALA A 68 4.03 6.37 -16.19
C ALA A 68 4.63 7.77 -16.38
N TYR A 69 5.05 8.08 -17.61
CA TYR A 69 5.58 9.39 -17.97
C TYR A 69 4.69 10.04 -19.01
N GLN A 70 4.22 11.26 -18.74
CA GLN A 70 3.38 12.04 -19.64
C GLN A 70 4.11 13.31 -20.07
N ASN A 71 4.23 13.52 -21.37
CA ASN A 71 4.86 14.72 -21.92
C ASN A 71 3.80 15.72 -22.34
N ALA A 72 3.87 16.93 -21.82
CA ALA A 72 3.09 18.08 -22.27
C ALA A 72 4.01 19.07 -22.99
N GLY A 73 3.52 19.66 -24.08
CA GLY A 73 4.16 20.82 -24.69
C GLY A 73 4.25 21.95 -23.67
N GLY A 74 5.44 22.52 -23.49
CA GLY A 74 5.59 23.70 -22.64
C GLY A 74 4.83 24.89 -23.22
N ARG A 75 4.66 25.95 -22.42
CA ARG A 75 4.04 27.21 -22.88
C ARG A 75 4.80 27.89 -24.03
N ASP A 76 6.03 27.45 -24.27
CA ASP A 76 6.96 27.97 -25.25
C ASP A 76 7.36 26.81 -26.18
N ALA A 77 7.41 27.06 -27.50
CA ALA A 77 7.63 26.04 -28.56
C ALA A 77 8.94 25.24 -28.45
N VAL A 78 9.79 25.59 -27.49
CA VAL A 78 11.16 25.11 -27.29
C VAL A 78 11.31 24.30 -25.99
N SER A 79 10.21 24.10 -25.25
CA SER A 79 10.24 23.35 -24.00
C SER A 79 9.25 22.20 -23.96
N VAL A 80 9.67 21.10 -23.34
CA VAL A 80 8.83 19.94 -23.04
C VAL A 80 8.78 19.79 -21.53
N VAL A 81 7.59 19.59 -20.97
CA VAL A 81 7.40 19.26 -19.55
C VAL A 81 7.00 17.80 -19.46
N SER A 82 7.80 16.99 -18.77
CA SER A 82 7.51 15.59 -18.53
C SER A 82 7.04 15.39 -17.09
N HIS A 83 5.86 14.81 -16.92
CA HIS A 83 5.25 14.46 -15.65
C HIS A 83 5.48 12.97 -15.39
N ARG A 84 5.70 12.60 -14.13
CA ARG A 84 5.83 11.21 -13.72
C ARG A 84 4.77 10.88 -12.69
N ASP A 85 4.02 9.83 -12.96
CA ASP A 85 3.10 9.21 -12.01
C ASP A 85 3.64 7.84 -11.62
N THR A 86 3.48 7.48 -10.35
CA THR A 86 3.91 6.18 -9.82
C THR A 86 2.72 5.46 -9.20
N ASP A 87 2.57 4.19 -9.59
CA ASP A 87 1.53 3.29 -9.10
C ASP A 87 2.12 2.22 -8.18
N PHE A 88 1.40 1.88 -7.12
CA PHE A 88 1.72 0.76 -6.24
C PHE A 88 0.45 0.20 -5.60
N SER A 89 0.53 -1.06 -5.17
CA SER A 89 -0.53 -1.76 -4.43
C SER A 89 -0.10 -2.01 -2.99
N LEU A 90 -1.03 -1.86 -2.06
CA LEU A 90 -0.91 -2.35 -0.69
C LEU A 90 -1.71 -3.63 -0.55
N LEU A 91 -1.02 -4.74 -0.28
CA LEU A 91 -1.63 -5.98 0.14
C LEU A 91 -1.81 -5.93 1.65
N LEU A 92 -3.04 -5.67 2.09
CA LEU A 92 -3.42 -5.60 3.49
C LEU A 92 -4.04 -6.92 3.90
N CYS A 93 -3.62 -7.45 5.04
CA CYS A 93 -4.03 -8.77 5.44
C CYS A 93 -4.35 -8.85 6.92
N ASP A 94 -5.43 -9.56 7.24
CA ASP A 94 -5.73 -10.03 8.59
C ASP A 94 -5.88 -11.56 8.57
N ARG A 95 -5.70 -12.18 9.74
CA ARG A 95 -5.79 -13.63 9.94
C ARG A 95 -6.68 -13.94 11.13
N ALA A 96 -7.71 -14.75 10.91
CA ALA A 96 -8.54 -15.29 11.99
C ALA A 96 -7.93 -16.61 12.49
N TRP A 97 -7.65 -16.68 13.79
CA TRP A 97 -7.21 -17.91 14.46
C TRP A 97 -8.38 -18.83 14.82
N VAL A 98 -9.60 -18.33 14.69
CA VAL A 98 -10.85 -19.04 14.99
C VAL A 98 -11.53 -19.39 13.66
N PRO A 99 -12.11 -20.60 13.50
CA PRO A 99 -12.65 -21.09 12.22
C PRO A 99 -13.81 -20.29 11.60
N SER A 100 -14.25 -19.18 12.20
CA SER A 100 -15.23 -18.31 11.55
C SER A 100 -14.50 -17.48 10.48
N GLU A 101 -14.57 -17.93 9.24
CA GLU A 101 -14.01 -17.30 8.02
C GLU A 101 -14.31 -15.79 7.91
N GLN A 102 -15.37 -15.31 8.59
CA GLN A 102 -15.78 -13.90 8.57
C GLN A 102 -14.89 -12.98 9.42
N ALA A 103 -14.23 -13.46 10.48
CA ALA A 103 -13.53 -12.57 11.41
C ALA A 103 -12.34 -11.83 10.76
N ALA A 104 -11.62 -12.49 9.85
CA ALA A 104 -10.54 -11.86 9.08
C ALA A 104 -11.06 -10.84 8.05
N LEU A 105 -12.30 -11.00 7.58
CA LEU A 105 -12.93 -10.08 6.63
C LEU A 105 -13.54 -8.87 7.33
N ILE A 106 -14.52 -9.10 8.20
CA ILE A 106 -15.37 -8.07 8.81
C ILE A 106 -14.94 -7.65 10.22
N GLY A 107 -14.04 -8.41 10.86
CA GLY A 107 -13.61 -8.19 12.24
C GLY A 107 -14.33 -9.09 13.25
N GLY A 108 -13.87 -9.04 14.50
CA GLY A 108 -14.37 -9.83 15.61
C GLY A 108 -13.82 -9.35 16.96
N PRO A 109 -14.07 -10.07 18.06
CA PRO A 109 -13.56 -9.69 19.39
C PRO A 109 -12.03 -9.51 19.43
N ASP A 110 -11.32 -10.35 18.68
CA ASP A 110 -9.85 -10.39 18.65
C ASP A 110 -9.26 -10.01 17.27
N ASN A 111 -10.09 -9.58 16.31
CA ASN A 111 -9.70 -9.26 14.93
C ASN A 111 -10.25 -7.90 14.52
N LEU A 112 -9.44 -7.09 13.83
CA LEU A 112 -9.93 -5.83 13.28
C LEU A 112 -10.77 -6.09 12.02
N GLY A 113 -10.38 -7.08 11.23
CA GLY A 113 -10.93 -7.33 9.91
C GLY A 113 -10.27 -6.47 8.84
N VAL A 114 -10.05 -7.06 7.67
CA VAL A 114 -9.38 -6.40 6.54
C VAL A 114 -10.16 -5.19 6.03
N LEU A 115 -11.50 -5.20 6.13
CA LEU A 115 -12.34 -4.07 5.71
C LEU A 115 -12.12 -2.83 6.58
N VAL A 116 -11.92 -3.01 7.89
CA VAL A 116 -11.59 -1.90 8.79
C VAL A 116 -10.14 -1.47 8.61
N LEU A 117 -9.22 -2.42 8.39
CA LEU A 117 -7.81 -2.13 8.09
C LEU A 117 -7.70 -1.21 6.87
N LYS A 118 -8.35 -1.56 5.75
CA LYS A 118 -8.28 -0.72 4.53
C LYS A 118 -8.77 0.71 4.79
N GLU A 119 -9.82 0.89 5.57
CA GLU A 119 -10.42 2.22 5.78
C GLU A 119 -9.49 3.11 6.58
N ARG A 120 -8.86 2.53 7.62
CA ARG A 120 -7.88 3.24 8.43
C ARG A 120 -6.62 3.56 7.63
N VAL A 121 -6.12 2.61 6.84
CA VAL A 121 -4.95 2.81 5.98
C VAL A 121 -5.23 3.89 4.94
N VAL A 122 -6.35 3.81 4.23
CA VAL A 122 -6.71 4.81 3.21
C VAL A 122 -6.88 6.19 3.84
N ALA A 123 -7.57 6.29 4.98
CA ALA A 123 -7.74 7.56 5.68
C ALA A 123 -6.40 8.16 6.13
N ALA A 124 -5.50 7.33 6.66
CA ALA A 124 -4.19 7.78 7.10
C ALA A 124 -3.31 8.22 5.92
N LEU A 125 -3.20 7.40 4.88
CA LEU A 125 -2.31 7.65 3.75
C LEU A 125 -2.81 8.76 2.81
N SER A 126 -4.13 8.91 2.66
CA SER A 126 -4.70 9.97 1.81
C SER A 126 -4.78 11.33 2.53
N GLY A 127 -4.77 11.32 3.86
CA GLY A 127 -4.89 12.53 4.69
C GLY A 127 -3.56 13.08 5.24
N GLN A 128 -2.48 12.30 5.20
CA GLN A 128 -1.19 12.69 5.75
C GLN A 128 -0.17 13.11 4.68
N SER A 129 0.64 14.12 5.02
CA SER A 129 1.84 14.44 4.26
C SER A 129 2.91 13.38 4.55
N LEU A 130 3.41 12.71 3.50
CA LEU A 130 4.54 11.77 3.60
C LEU A 130 5.90 12.46 3.83
N ALA A 131 5.92 13.75 4.21
CA ALA A 131 7.11 14.60 4.23
C ALA A 131 7.86 14.67 2.88
N LEU A 132 7.16 14.29 1.80
CA LEU A 132 7.62 14.39 0.42
C LEU A 132 6.86 15.54 -0.24
N PRO A 133 7.52 16.68 -0.54
CA PRO A 133 6.83 17.84 -1.11
C PRO A 133 6.08 17.47 -2.40
N GLY A 134 4.82 17.90 -2.53
CA GLY A 134 4.06 17.70 -3.77
C GLY A 134 3.65 16.26 -4.10
N VAL A 135 3.94 15.28 -3.23
CA VAL A 135 3.46 13.90 -3.36
C VAL A 135 2.14 13.79 -2.61
N VAL A 136 1.10 13.35 -3.31
CA VAL A 136 -0.24 13.07 -2.75
C VAL A 136 -0.65 11.68 -3.20
N LEU A 137 -0.95 10.80 -2.24
CA LEU A 137 -1.41 9.45 -2.54
C LEU A 137 -2.91 9.49 -2.88
N LEU A 138 -3.27 8.97 -4.05
CA LEU A 138 -4.64 8.89 -4.51
C LEU A 138 -5.08 7.41 -4.49
N PRO A 139 -5.93 6.99 -3.54
CA PRO A 139 -6.43 5.63 -3.52
C PRO A 139 -7.28 5.37 -4.75
N GLN A 140 -7.10 4.19 -5.36
CA GLN A 140 -7.96 3.70 -6.44
C GLN A 140 -8.97 2.69 -5.89
N GLU A 141 -9.84 2.18 -6.75
CA GLU A 141 -10.72 1.07 -6.39
C GLU A 141 -9.90 -0.19 -6.06
N GLY A 142 -10.04 -0.67 -4.83
CA GLY A 142 -9.41 -1.90 -4.34
C GLY A 142 -10.41 -3.06 -4.28
N GLY A 143 -9.92 -4.24 -3.91
CA GLY A 143 -10.75 -5.43 -3.83
C GLY A 143 -10.20 -6.52 -2.93
N ILE A 144 -11.05 -7.49 -2.60
CA ILE A 144 -10.64 -8.70 -1.90
C ILE A 144 -9.79 -9.53 -2.87
N LEU A 145 -8.66 -10.01 -2.38
CA LEU A 145 -7.84 -10.99 -3.10
C LEU A 145 -8.20 -12.39 -2.61
N GLU A 146 -8.65 -13.22 -3.54
CA GLU A 146 -8.82 -14.65 -3.29
C GLU A 146 -7.44 -15.30 -3.23
N LEU A 147 -7.09 -15.73 -2.03
CA LEU A 147 -5.86 -16.42 -1.72
C LEU A 147 -6.06 -17.92 -1.90
N TYR A 148 -5.42 -18.50 -2.93
CA TYR A 148 -5.39 -19.95 -3.11
C TYR A 148 -4.11 -20.53 -2.49
N ASP A 149 -4.22 -21.26 -1.38
CA ASP A 149 -3.11 -22.07 -0.86
C ASP A 149 -3.07 -23.41 -1.63
N PRO A 150 -2.05 -23.66 -2.48
CA PRO A 150 -1.90 -24.93 -3.19
C PRO A 150 -1.68 -26.14 -2.26
N ARG A 151 -1.45 -25.93 -0.96
CA ARG A 151 -1.33 -26.98 0.06
C ARG A 151 -2.68 -27.41 0.65
N GLY A 152 -3.79 -26.76 0.25
CA GLY A 152 -5.15 -27.21 0.55
C GLY A 152 -5.66 -26.94 1.96
N GLY A 153 -5.08 -25.96 2.66
CA GLY A 153 -5.59 -25.48 3.95
C GLY A 153 -6.14 -24.06 3.84
N ASP A 154 -7.29 -23.81 4.44
CA ASP A 154 -7.71 -22.45 4.78
C ASP A 154 -6.87 -21.99 5.97
N ASP A 155 -5.95 -21.05 5.75
CA ASP A 155 -5.08 -20.51 6.80
C ASP A 155 -5.79 -19.42 7.63
N GLY A 156 -7.09 -19.19 7.37
CA GLY A 156 -7.94 -18.22 8.03
C GLY A 156 -7.64 -16.78 7.58
N ARG A 157 -6.99 -16.62 6.43
CA ARG A 157 -6.43 -15.34 5.99
C ARG A 157 -7.30 -14.66 4.95
N THR A 158 -7.52 -13.37 5.12
CA THR A 158 -8.19 -12.54 4.12
C THR A 158 -7.29 -11.38 3.74
N CYS A 159 -7.08 -11.20 2.44
CA CYS A 159 -6.26 -10.14 1.89
C CYS A 159 -7.11 -9.16 1.07
N TRP A 160 -6.74 -7.89 1.16
CA TRP A 160 -7.28 -6.80 0.37
C TRP A 160 -6.15 -6.17 -0.45
N ASP A 161 -6.36 -5.99 -1.74
CA ASP A 161 -5.51 -5.17 -2.59
C ASP A 161 -6.05 -3.74 -2.60
N GLN A 162 -5.25 -2.80 -2.13
CA GLN A 162 -5.53 -1.38 -2.22
C GLN A 162 -4.51 -0.69 -3.13
N PRO A 163 -4.87 -0.39 -4.39
CA PRO A 163 -4.00 0.35 -5.29
C PRO A 163 -3.99 1.84 -4.96
N PHE A 164 -2.85 2.48 -5.24
CA PHE A 164 -2.61 3.91 -5.14
C PHE A 164 -1.87 4.39 -6.38
N THR A 165 -2.22 5.61 -6.80
CA THR A 165 -1.48 6.39 -7.79
C THR A 165 -1.00 7.68 -7.14
N THR A 166 0.19 8.15 -7.49
CA THR A 166 0.67 9.44 -7.02
C THR A 166 1.50 10.16 -8.07
N TYR A 167 1.39 11.49 -8.06
CA TYR A 167 2.28 12.34 -8.84
C TYR A 167 3.66 12.38 -8.17
N ALA A 168 4.68 11.96 -8.91
CA ALA A 168 6.06 11.82 -8.46
C ALA A 168 7.00 12.92 -8.99
N GLY A 169 6.45 14.03 -9.51
CA GLY A 169 7.22 15.21 -9.92
C GLY A 169 7.18 15.51 -11.42
N ARG A 170 7.92 16.56 -11.83
CA ARG A 170 8.05 16.97 -13.23
C ARG A 170 9.44 17.48 -13.56
N GLU A 171 9.87 17.20 -14.77
CA GLU A 171 11.09 17.73 -15.36
C GLU A 171 10.75 18.65 -16.54
N LYS A 172 11.38 19.83 -16.60
CA LYS A 172 11.29 20.73 -17.75
C LYS A 172 12.59 20.60 -18.54
N ILE A 173 12.47 20.19 -19.79
CA ILE A 173 13.58 20.10 -20.72
C ILE A 173 13.44 21.27 -21.70
N SER A 174 14.51 22.06 -21.83
CA SER A 174 14.62 23.15 -22.81
C SER A 174 15.60 22.71 -23.90
N VAL A 175 15.16 22.76 -25.16
CA VAL A 175 16.03 22.46 -26.30
C VAL A 175 16.78 23.73 -26.66
N GLY A 176 18.07 23.82 -26.32
CA GLY A 176 18.93 24.95 -26.68
C GLY A 176 19.25 24.99 -28.17
#